data_AF-A0A377DRG4-F1
#
_entry.id   AF-A0A377DRG4-F1
#
_cell.length_a   1.000
_cell.length_b   1.000
_cell.length_c   1.000
_cell.angle_alpha   90.00
_cell.angle_beta   90.00
_cell.angle_gamma   90.00
#
_symmetry.space_group_name_H-M   'P 1'
#
loop_
_entity.id
_entity.type
_entity.pdbx_description
1 polymer ?
#
loop_
_entity_poly.entity_id
_entity_poly.type
_entity_poly.pdbx_seq_one_letter_code
_entity_poly.pdbx_strand_id
1 'polypeptide(L)'
;MLPFDSIDIISKRRESLEDQWGIEDSESYCALMEHFLSGDHGANTFKANMEEAPEQVIALLNKFAVFPSDYISDCANHSSGKSSAKLIWAAELSWMISISSTAFQNGTIEEELAWHYIMLASRKAHELFESEEDYQKNSQMGFLYWHICCYRRKLTDAELEACYRYDKQFWEHYSKKCRWPIRNVPWGASSVKYS
;
A
#
# COMPACT_ATOMS: atom_id res chain seq x y z
N MET A 1 -0.70 -10.05 -36.06
CA MET A 1 0.22 -10.28 -34.92
C MET A 1 1.01 -9.00 -34.74
N LEU A 2 0.72 -8.25 -33.68
CA LEU A 2 1.65 -7.20 -33.25
C LEU A 2 2.86 -7.91 -32.65
N PRO A 3 4.11 -7.63 -33.10
CA PRO A 3 5.28 -8.14 -32.39
C PRO A 3 5.27 -7.48 -31.02
N PHE A 4 5.03 -8.26 -29.99
CA PHE A 4 5.20 -7.79 -28.62
C PHE A 4 6.70 -7.63 -28.39
N ASP A 5 7.17 -6.39 -28.24
CA ASP A 5 8.49 -6.04 -27.72
C ASP A 5 8.60 -6.44 -26.22
N SER A 6 8.33 -7.71 -25.94
CA SER A 6 8.23 -8.28 -24.58
C SER A 6 9.53 -8.17 -23.80
N ILE A 7 10.67 -8.27 -24.49
CA ILE A 7 12.00 -8.19 -23.88
C ILE A 7 12.27 -6.78 -23.31
N ASP A 8 11.92 -5.73 -24.05
CA ASP A 8 12.11 -4.33 -23.61
C ASP A 8 11.21 -3.98 -22.42
N ILE A 9 9.97 -4.47 -22.43
CA ILE A 9 9.03 -4.28 -21.31
C ILE A 9 9.49 -5.03 -20.06
N ILE A 10 10.01 -6.26 -20.21
CA ILE A 10 10.54 -7.05 -19.09
C ILE A 10 11.80 -6.38 -18.50
N SER A 11 12.73 -5.91 -19.35
CA SER A 11 13.94 -5.20 -18.91
C SER A 11 13.59 -3.95 -18.12
N LYS A 12 12.71 -3.09 -18.64
CA LYS A 12 12.28 -1.86 -17.96
C LYS A 12 11.59 -2.12 -16.63
N ARG A 13 10.83 -3.21 -16.52
CA ARG A 13 10.21 -3.61 -15.25
C ARG A 13 11.24 -4.07 -14.24
N ARG A 14 12.28 -4.79 -14.67
CA ARG A 14 13.41 -5.17 -13.80
C ARG A 14 14.19 -3.95 -13.32
N GLU A 15 14.57 -3.06 -14.23
CA GLU A 15 15.24 -1.80 -13.89
C GLU A 15 14.41 -0.98 -12.89
N SER A 16 13.09 -0.89 -13.10
CA SER A 16 12.20 -0.20 -12.17
C SER A 16 12.14 -0.85 -10.78
N LEU A 17 12.21 -2.18 -10.68
CA LEU A 17 12.22 -2.88 -9.39
C LEU A 17 13.55 -2.69 -8.66
N GLU A 18 14.66 -2.73 -9.39
CA GLU A 18 15.99 -2.49 -8.85
C GLU A 18 16.14 -1.03 -8.38
N ASP A 19 15.87 -0.06 -9.25
CA ASP A 19 16.08 1.36 -8.97
C ASP A 19 15.17 1.92 -7.88
N GLN A 20 13.91 1.45 -7.82
CA GLN A 20 12.92 1.99 -6.89
C GLN A 20 12.84 1.21 -5.59
N TRP A 21 13.06 -0.11 -5.63
CA TRP A 21 12.80 -1.02 -4.51
C TRP A 21 14.01 -1.86 -4.10
N GLY A 22 15.13 -1.80 -4.83
CA GLY A 22 16.32 -2.59 -4.55
C GLY A 22 16.13 -4.09 -4.75
N ILE A 23 15.23 -4.49 -5.65
CA ILE A 23 14.94 -5.91 -5.92
C ILE A 23 15.71 -6.36 -7.15
N GLU A 24 16.80 -7.09 -6.93
CA GLU A 24 17.66 -7.66 -7.97
C GLU A 24 17.29 -9.12 -8.29
N ASP A 25 16.78 -9.85 -7.29
CA ASP A 25 16.53 -11.29 -7.32
C ASP A 25 15.40 -11.70 -6.34
N SER A 26 15.16 -13.01 -6.23
CA SER A 26 14.16 -13.54 -5.30
C SER A 26 14.51 -13.33 -3.82
N GLU A 27 15.80 -13.23 -3.46
CA GLU A 27 16.23 -13.07 -2.07
C GLU A 27 15.96 -11.64 -1.59
N SER A 28 16.43 -10.65 -2.36
CA SER A 28 16.15 -9.23 -2.14
C SER A 28 14.64 -8.93 -2.17
N TYR A 29 13.87 -9.59 -3.03
CA TYR A 29 12.41 -9.54 -3.02
C TYR A 29 11.83 -10.03 -1.68
N CYS A 30 12.20 -11.23 -1.21
CA CYS A 30 11.68 -11.76 0.05
C CYS A 30 12.06 -10.87 1.23
N ALA A 31 13.30 -10.38 1.26
CA ALA A 31 13.75 -9.45 2.29
C ALA A 31 12.90 -8.18 2.36
N LEU A 32 12.54 -7.60 1.20
CA LEU A 32 11.64 -6.45 1.15
C LEU A 32 10.22 -6.79 1.62
N MET A 33 9.67 -7.95 1.24
CA MET A 33 8.34 -8.37 1.68
C MET A 33 8.29 -8.58 3.21
N GLU A 34 9.30 -9.21 3.79
CA GLU A 34 9.42 -9.36 5.25
C GLU A 34 9.62 -8.00 5.94
N HIS A 35 10.38 -7.09 5.34
CA HIS A 35 10.54 -5.73 5.85
C HIS A 35 9.21 -4.97 5.88
N PHE A 36 8.38 -5.07 4.83
CA PHE A 36 7.01 -4.56 4.89
C PHE A 36 6.21 -5.22 6.02
N LEU A 37 6.20 -6.56 6.11
CA LEU A 37 5.40 -7.28 7.09
C LEU A 37 5.78 -6.98 8.54
N SER A 38 7.04 -6.63 8.81
CA SER A 38 7.54 -6.18 10.12
C SER A 38 6.98 -4.81 10.56
N GLY A 39 6.60 -3.98 9.58
CA GLY A 39 6.15 -2.60 9.80
C GLY A 39 7.30 -1.59 9.89
N ASP A 40 8.56 -2.04 9.84
CA ASP A 40 9.73 -1.16 9.96
C ASP A 40 9.90 -0.23 8.75
N HIS A 41 9.29 -0.56 7.62
CA HIS A 41 9.32 0.26 6.42
C HIS A 41 8.60 1.62 6.60
N GLY A 42 7.54 1.68 7.41
CA GLY A 42 6.73 2.89 7.55
C GLY A 42 5.73 2.85 8.71
N ALA A 43 5.03 1.73 8.90
CA ALA A 43 3.99 1.61 9.93
C ALA A 43 4.50 1.92 11.36
N ASN A 44 5.67 1.39 11.74
CA ASN A 44 6.27 1.58 13.05
C ASN A 44 6.74 3.04 13.25
N THR A 45 7.27 3.66 12.20
CA THR A 45 7.64 5.08 12.22
C THR A 45 6.40 5.98 12.35
N PHE A 46 5.31 5.65 11.64
CA PHE A 46 4.03 6.35 11.78
C PHE A 46 3.52 6.30 13.21
N LYS A 47 3.53 5.11 13.81
CA LYS A 47 3.14 4.92 15.21
C LYS A 47 3.97 5.79 16.15
N ALA A 48 5.30 5.72 16.05
CA ALA A 48 6.21 6.48 16.90
C ALA A 48 5.98 8.00 16.78
N ASN A 49 5.81 8.52 15.55
CA ASN A 49 5.56 9.94 15.35
C ASN A 49 4.17 10.38 15.88
N MET A 50 3.16 9.51 15.80
CA MET A 50 1.84 9.78 16.37
C MET A 50 1.84 9.74 17.90
N GLU A 51 2.73 8.95 18.52
CA GLU A 51 2.93 8.94 19.98
C GLU A 51 3.73 10.18 20.45
N GLU A 52 4.72 10.61 19.68
CA GLU A 52 5.58 11.76 20.04
C GLU A 52 4.93 13.11 19.75
N ALA A 53 4.36 13.28 18.56
CA ALA A 53 3.89 14.57 18.06
C ALA A 53 2.64 14.45 17.15
N PRO A 54 1.50 13.96 17.67
CA PRO A 54 0.31 13.68 16.87
C PRO A 54 -0.20 14.90 16.09
N GLU A 55 -0.20 16.09 16.71
CA GLU A 55 -0.66 17.33 16.07
C GLU A 55 0.20 17.70 14.85
N GLN A 56 1.51 17.44 14.90
CA GLN A 56 2.41 17.72 13.77
C GLN A 56 2.17 16.76 12.62
N VAL A 57 1.97 15.46 12.90
CA VAL A 57 1.66 14.46 11.87
C VAL A 57 0.32 14.77 11.21
N ILE A 58 -0.71 15.11 12.01
CA ILE A 58 -2.04 15.49 11.51
C ILE A 58 -1.94 16.74 10.62
N ALA A 59 -1.24 17.79 11.08
CA ALA A 59 -1.07 19.01 10.29
C ALA A 59 -0.33 18.75 8.97
N LEU A 60 0.68 17.88 9.01
CA LEU A 60 1.50 17.52 7.85
C LEU A 60 0.69 16.79 6.78
N LEU A 61 -0.14 15.81 7.18
CA LEU A 61 -1.02 15.09 6.27
C LEU A 61 -2.11 16.02 5.70
N ASN A 62 -2.70 16.85 6.56
CA ASN A 62 -3.75 17.80 6.17
C ASN A 62 -3.29 18.94 5.27
N LYS A 63 -1.98 19.15 5.12
CA LYS A 63 -1.42 20.06 4.11
C LYS A 63 -1.74 19.60 2.68
N PHE A 64 -1.80 18.30 2.42
CA PHE A 64 -1.94 17.74 1.08
C PHE A 64 -3.32 17.13 0.80
N ALA A 65 -3.98 16.64 1.85
CA ALA A 65 -5.27 15.98 1.74
C ALA A 65 -6.05 16.13 3.04
N VAL A 66 -7.35 16.46 2.96
CA VAL A 66 -8.20 16.59 4.15
C VAL A 66 -8.60 15.20 4.62
N PHE A 67 -7.88 14.66 5.61
CA PHE A 67 -8.30 13.49 6.36
C PHE A 67 -8.93 13.94 7.69
N PRO A 68 -10.04 13.35 8.13
CA PRO A 68 -10.57 13.62 9.46
C PRO A 68 -9.50 13.35 10.54
N SER A 69 -9.25 14.31 11.44
CA SER A 69 -8.18 14.18 12.44
C SER A 69 -8.43 13.04 13.44
N ASP A 70 -9.70 12.77 13.74
CA ASP A 70 -10.14 11.60 14.49
C ASP A 70 -9.76 10.31 13.77
N TYR A 71 -9.96 10.22 12.46
CA TYR A 71 -9.56 9.05 11.67
C TYR A 71 -8.05 8.80 11.71
N ILE A 72 -7.21 9.83 11.57
CA ILE A 72 -5.74 9.69 11.65
C ILE A 72 -5.35 9.16 13.04
N SER A 73 -5.97 9.71 14.09
CA SER A 73 -5.71 9.31 15.47
C SER A 73 -6.15 7.87 15.73
N ASP A 74 -7.34 7.49 15.25
CA ASP A 74 -7.86 6.12 15.35
C ASP A 74 -7.01 5.11 14.60
N CYS A 75 -6.35 5.49 13.51
CA CYS A 75 -5.41 4.62 12.82
C CYS A 75 -4.18 4.29 13.68
N ALA A 76 -3.69 5.23 14.49
CA ALA A 76 -2.56 5.02 15.39
C ALA A 76 -2.96 4.21 16.65
N ASN A 77 -4.23 4.26 17.04
CA ASN A 77 -4.74 3.61 18.23
C ASN A 77 -5.20 2.17 17.96
N HIS A 78 -5.13 1.31 18.98
CA HIS A 78 -5.82 0.04 18.96
C HIS A 78 -7.32 0.29 19.12
N SER A 79 -8.09 0.22 18.04
CA SER A 79 -9.55 0.27 18.16
C SER A 79 -10.06 -0.98 18.88
N SER A 80 -10.99 -0.78 19.81
CA SER A 80 -11.54 -1.84 20.65
C SER A 80 -12.19 -2.93 19.78
N GLY A 81 -11.59 -4.12 19.75
CA GLY A 81 -12.09 -5.29 19.01
C GLY A 81 -11.16 -5.85 17.93
N LYS A 82 -10.06 -5.15 17.57
CA LYS A 82 -9.03 -5.66 16.65
C LYS A 82 -7.71 -5.90 17.36
N SER A 83 -6.99 -6.96 16.94
CA SER A 83 -5.69 -7.38 17.46
C SER A 83 -4.60 -6.31 17.28
N SER A 84 -4.70 -5.51 16.22
CA SER A 84 -3.65 -4.60 15.74
C SER A 84 -4.21 -3.24 15.31
N ALA A 85 -3.45 -2.17 15.57
CA ALA A 85 -3.74 -0.84 15.02
C ALA A 85 -3.60 -0.84 13.49
N LYS A 86 -4.44 -0.07 12.79
CA LYS A 86 -4.42 0.03 11.31
C LYS A 86 -3.15 0.70 10.78
N LEU A 87 -2.60 1.64 11.54
CA LEU A 87 -1.45 2.45 11.17
C LEU A 87 -1.61 2.99 9.74
N ILE A 88 -0.60 2.81 8.91
CA ILE A 88 -0.63 3.11 7.46
C ILE A 88 -0.54 1.84 6.61
N TRP A 89 -0.95 0.70 7.16
CA TRP A 89 -0.72 -0.62 6.58
C TRP A 89 -1.26 -0.77 5.14
N ALA A 90 -2.37 -0.12 4.79
CA ALA A 90 -2.96 -0.31 3.45
C ALA A 90 -2.02 0.13 2.31
N ALA A 91 -1.19 1.16 2.52
CA ALA A 91 -0.23 1.59 1.51
C ALA A 91 0.82 0.50 1.26
N GLU A 92 1.41 -0.02 2.33
CA GLU A 92 2.44 -1.06 2.27
C GLU A 92 1.89 -2.37 1.70
N LEU A 93 0.69 -2.77 2.11
CA LEU A 93 0.00 -3.93 1.56
C LEU A 93 -0.30 -3.76 0.06
N SER A 94 -0.67 -2.56 -0.38
CA SER A 94 -0.89 -2.27 -1.79
C SER A 94 0.40 -2.39 -2.62
N TRP A 95 1.53 -1.92 -2.07
CA TRP A 95 2.84 -2.05 -2.71
C TRP A 95 3.28 -3.50 -2.75
N MET A 96 3.12 -4.27 -1.67
CA MET A 96 3.40 -5.71 -1.68
C MET A 96 2.67 -6.42 -2.84
N ILE A 97 1.38 -6.16 -3.04
CA ILE A 97 0.60 -6.78 -4.12
C ILE A 97 1.12 -6.35 -5.51
N SER A 98 1.37 -5.06 -5.69
CA SER A 98 1.85 -4.50 -6.98
C SER A 98 3.26 -4.97 -7.33
N ILE A 99 4.17 -4.96 -6.35
CA ILE A 99 5.56 -5.41 -6.50
C ILE A 99 5.59 -6.91 -6.79
N SER A 100 4.82 -7.72 -6.06
CA SER A 100 4.75 -9.18 -6.29
C SER A 100 4.25 -9.50 -7.70
N SER A 101 3.22 -8.78 -8.16
CA SER A 101 2.69 -8.93 -9.52
C SER A 101 3.75 -8.56 -10.57
N THR A 102 4.51 -7.49 -10.33
CA THR A 102 5.55 -7.01 -11.26
C THR A 102 6.75 -7.95 -11.29
N ALA A 103 7.20 -8.42 -10.13
CA ALA A 103 8.31 -9.36 -9.97
C ALA A 103 8.02 -10.74 -10.59
N PHE A 104 6.76 -11.19 -10.55
CA PHE A 104 6.35 -12.38 -11.30
C PHE A 104 6.37 -12.11 -12.81
N GLN A 105 5.73 -11.02 -13.25
CA GLN A 105 5.58 -10.72 -14.67
C GLN A 105 6.91 -10.47 -15.41
N ASN A 106 7.98 -10.13 -14.70
CA ASN A 106 9.31 -9.94 -15.26
C ASN A 106 10.27 -11.11 -14.99
N GLY A 107 9.78 -12.19 -14.38
CA GLY A 107 10.56 -13.41 -14.10
C GLY A 107 11.62 -13.23 -13.01
N THR A 108 11.47 -12.29 -12.09
CA THR A 108 12.32 -12.20 -10.89
C THR A 108 11.94 -13.27 -9.85
N ILE A 109 10.66 -13.62 -9.76
CA ILE A 109 10.15 -14.68 -8.87
C ILE A 109 9.17 -15.61 -9.59
N GLU A 110 8.98 -16.80 -9.02
CA GLU A 110 8.00 -17.79 -9.47
C GLU A 110 6.57 -17.41 -9.05
N GLU A 111 5.58 -17.98 -9.75
CA GLU A 111 4.15 -17.71 -9.54
C GLU A 111 3.70 -18.03 -8.11
N GLU A 112 4.12 -19.16 -7.56
CA GLU A 112 3.72 -19.60 -6.21
C GLU A 112 4.17 -18.61 -5.13
N LEU A 113 5.37 -18.04 -5.28
CA LEU A 113 5.92 -17.07 -4.33
C LEU A 113 5.19 -15.73 -4.43
N ALA A 114 4.86 -15.30 -5.66
CA ALA A 114 4.06 -14.09 -5.86
C ALA A 114 2.66 -14.23 -5.21
N TRP A 115 1.97 -15.35 -5.45
CA TRP A 115 0.68 -15.62 -4.82
C TRP A 115 0.77 -15.72 -3.31
N HIS A 116 1.85 -16.29 -2.77
CA HIS A 116 2.06 -16.37 -1.33
C HIS A 116 1.98 -14.99 -0.66
N TYR A 117 2.77 -14.02 -1.14
CA TYR A 117 2.79 -12.67 -0.56
C TYR A 117 1.55 -11.84 -0.90
N ILE A 118 0.97 -11.99 -2.10
CA ILE A 118 -0.32 -11.37 -2.43
C ILE A 118 -1.41 -11.82 -1.46
N MET A 119 -1.48 -13.13 -1.17
CA MET A 119 -2.48 -13.68 -0.26
C MET A 119 -2.21 -13.32 1.21
N LEU A 120 -0.94 -13.20 1.62
CA LEU A 120 -0.60 -12.66 2.94
C LEU A 120 -1.05 -11.20 3.08
N ALA A 121 -0.71 -10.35 2.10
CA ALA A 121 -1.08 -8.94 2.12
C ALA A 121 -2.61 -8.77 2.11
N SER A 122 -3.32 -9.52 1.27
CA SER A 122 -4.78 -9.52 1.21
C SER A 122 -5.41 -9.95 2.55
N ARG A 123 -4.92 -11.03 3.18
CA ARG A 123 -5.44 -11.46 4.49
C ARG A 123 -5.25 -10.40 5.56
N LYS A 124 -4.07 -9.78 5.64
CA LYS A 124 -3.79 -8.70 6.58
C LYS A 124 -4.68 -7.47 6.32
N ALA A 125 -4.96 -7.15 5.05
CA ALA A 125 -5.92 -6.10 4.71
C ALA A 125 -7.33 -6.41 5.23
N HIS A 126 -7.83 -7.63 5.02
CA HIS A 126 -9.17 -8.02 5.50
C HIS A 126 -9.27 -8.15 7.03
N GLU A 127 -8.15 -8.40 7.72
CA GLU A 127 -8.08 -8.34 9.18
C GLU A 127 -8.20 -6.89 9.70
N LEU A 128 -7.48 -5.96 9.05
CA LEU A 128 -7.36 -4.58 9.52
C LEU A 128 -8.52 -3.67 9.08
N PHE A 129 -9.09 -3.89 7.90
CA PHE A 129 -10.05 -2.98 7.26
C PHE A 129 -11.43 -3.63 7.08
N GLU A 130 -12.49 -2.88 7.38
CA GLU A 130 -13.88 -3.37 7.33
C GLU A 130 -14.55 -3.11 5.99
N SER A 131 -13.96 -2.22 5.18
CA SER A 131 -14.48 -1.85 3.87
C SER A 131 -13.36 -1.47 2.92
N GLU A 132 -13.64 -1.58 1.62
CA GLU A 132 -12.74 -1.11 0.57
C GLU A 132 -12.48 0.40 0.70
N GLU A 133 -13.49 1.18 1.11
CA GLU A 133 -13.34 2.62 1.28
C GLU A 133 -12.34 2.97 2.40
N ASP A 134 -12.42 2.26 3.52
CA ASP A 134 -11.49 2.41 4.65
C ASP A 134 -10.06 2.02 4.26
N TYR A 135 -9.89 0.90 3.56
CA TYR A 135 -8.61 0.47 3.00
C TYR A 135 -8.02 1.53 2.05
N GLN A 136 -8.81 2.05 1.11
CA GLN A 136 -8.32 3.03 0.13
C GLN A 136 -7.97 4.37 0.77
N LYS A 137 -8.78 4.84 1.73
CA LYS A 137 -8.48 6.04 2.52
C LYS A 137 -7.17 5.88 3.30
N ASN A 138 -6.96 4.73 3.94
CA ASN A 138 -5.71 4.42 4.62
C ASN A 138 -4.52 4.34 3.65
N SER A 139 -4.72 3.76 2.46
CA SER A 139 -3.68 3.64 1.43
C SER A 139 -3.19 5.01 0.95
N GLN A 140 -4.11 5.94 0.69
CA GLN A 140 -3.76 7.31 0.30
C GLN A 140 -3.04 8.07 1.42
N MET A 141 -3.51 7.92 2.66
CA MET A 141 -2.86 8.52 3.83
C MET A 141 -1.45 7.97 4.03
N GLY A 142 -1.28 6.65 3.91
CA GLY A 142 0.01 5.97 4.06
C GLY A 142 1.01 6.33 2.97
N PHE A 143 0.56 6.42 1.71
CA PHE A 143 1.38 6.91 0.61
C PHE A 143 1.93 8.32 0.91
N LEU A 144 1.04 9.24 1.30
CA LEU A 144 1.44 10.62 1.63
C LEU A 144 2.41 10.64 2.81
N TYR A 145 2.06 9.95 3.91
CA TYR A 145 2.92 9.90 5.09
C TYR A 145 4.32 9.38 4.74
N TRP A 146 4.40 8.24 4.05
CA TRP A 146 5.67 7.59 3.77
C TRP A 146 6.58 8.48 2.91
N HIS A 147 6.05 9.13 1.88
CA HIS A 147 6.84 10.03 1.05
C HIS A 147 7.32 11.28 1.80
N ILE A 148 6.53 11.79 2.75
CA ILE A 148 6.89 12.98 3.52
C ILE A 148 7.89 12.64 4.63
N CYS A 149 7.67 11.55 5.36
CA CYS A 149 8.36 11.24 6.61
C CYS A 149 9.45 10.17 6.48
N CYS A 150 9.22 9.11 5.70
CA CYS A 150 10.10 7.94 5.64
C CYS A 150 11.10 8.04 4.48
N TYR A 151 10.63 8.42 3.29
CA TYR A 151 11.43 8.48 2.08
C TYR A 151 12.05 9.85 1.78
N ARG A 152 12.09 10.75 2.78
CA ARG A 152 12.55 12.16 2.71
C ARG A 152 12.93 12.65 1.29
N ARG A 153 11.93 13.22 0.59
CA ARG A 153 12.08 14.22 -0.49
C ARG A 153 12.81 13.80 -1.78
N LYS A 154 12.30 12.80 -2.51
CA LYS A 154 12.46 12.79 -3.99
C LYS A 154 11.36 13.58 -4.71
N LEU A 155 10.22 13.80 -4.06
CA LEU A 155 9.09 14.52 -4.63
C LEU A 155 8.93 15.90 -3.98
N THR A 156 8.67 16.90 -4.81
CA THR A 156 8.22 18.23 -4.42
C THR A 156 6.79 18.20 -3.90
N ASP A 157 6.36 19.25 -3.19
CA ASP A 157 4.97 19.38 -2.74
C ASP A 157 3.96 19.27 -3.90
N ALA A 158 4.31 19.84 -5.07
CA ALA A 158 3.46 19.80 -6.26
C ALA A 158 3.34 18.38 -6.85
N GLU A 159 4.43 17.61 -6.85
CA GLU A 159 4.42 16.22 -7.31
C GLU A 159 3.62 15.33 -6.35
N LEU A 160 3.76 15.51 -5.04
CA LEU A 160 2.95 14.79 -4.05
C LEU A 160 1.46 15.08 -4.22
N GLU A 161 1.10 16.35 -4.39
CA GLU A 161 -0.28 16.75 -4.64
C GLU A 161 -0.81 16.19 -5.98
N ALA A 162 0.03 16.11 -7.01
CA ALA A 162 -0.32 15.50 -8.29
C ALA A 162 -0.57 13.98 -8.15
N CYS A 163 0.31 13.25 -7.46
CA CYS A 163 0.13 11.83 -7.16
C CYS A 163 -1.16 11.58 -6.39
N TYR A 164 -1.39 12.32 -5.29
CA TYR A 164 -2.62 12.18 -4.51
C TYR A 164 -3.88 12.47 -5.34
N ARG A 165 -3.86 13.52 -6.18
CA ARG A 165 -4.98 13.83 -7.09
C ARG A 165 -5.24 12.71 -8.07
N TYR A 166 -4.19 12.11 -8.64
CA TYR A 166 -4.30 10.99 -9.56
C TYR A 166 -4.97 9.79 -8.88
N ASP A 167 -4.47 9.37 -7.72
CA ASP A 167 -5.01 8.23 -6.97
C ASP A 167 -6.47 8.45 -6.57
N LYS A 168 -6.80 9.67 -6.14
CA LYS A 168 -8.19 10.06 -5.83
C LYS A 168 -9.09 9.96 -7.05
N GLN A 169 -8.66 10.49 -8.20
CA GLN A 169 -9.44 10.42 -9.44
C GLN A 169 -9.62 8.98 -9.94
N PHE A 170 -8.56 8.17 -9.87
CA PHE A 170 -8.62 6.76 -10.20
C PHE A 170 -9.66 6.05 -9.33
N TRP A 171 -9.63 6.28 -8.02
CA TRP A 171 -10.57 5.68 -7.08
C TRP A 171 -12.02 6.15 -7.29
N GLU A 172 -12.23 7.46 -7.51
CA GLU A 172 -13.56 8.00 -7.84
C GLU A 172 -14.10 7.41 -9.14
N HIS A 173 -13.24 7.15 -10.13
CA HIS A 173 -13.63 6.49 -11.36
C HIS A 173 -13.98 5.02 -11.10
N TYR A 174 -13.08 4.26 -10.46
CA TYR A 174 -13.29 2.86 -10.13
C TYR A 174 -14.58 2.66 -9.33
N SER A 175 -14.79 3.42 -8.25
CA SER A 175 -15.95 3.29 -7.38
C SER A 175 -17.29 3.53 -8.11
N LYS A 176 -17.31 4.41 -9.11
CA LYS A 176 -18.52 4.76 -9.89
C LYS A 176 -18.72 3.90 -11.14
N LYS A 177 -17.65 3.35 -11.73
CA LYS A 177 -17.67 2.76 -13.07
C LYS A 177 -17.26 1.29 -13.12
N CYS A 178 -16.60 0.77 -12.09
CA CYS A 178 -16.20 -0.63 -12.05
C CYS A 178 -17.43 -1.54 -12.03
N ARG A 179 -17.51 -2.45 -13.01
CA ARG A 179 -18.54 -3.48 -13.12
C ARG A 179 -17.99 -4.89 -12.88
N TRP A 180 -16.72 -4.99 -12.53
CA TRP A 180 -16.07 -6.27 -12.31
C TRP A 180 -16.58 -6.89 -11.00
N PRO A 181 -16.73 -8.22 -10.93
CA PRO A 181 -17.25 -8.90 -9.74
C PRO A 181 -16.46 -8.61 -8.45
N ILE A 182 -15.17 -8.25 -8.58
CA ILE A 182 -14.30 -7.88 -7.45
C ILE A 182 -14.90 -6.78 -6.57
N ARG A 183 -15.72 -5.89 -7.14
CA ARG A 183 -16.40 -4.81 -6.40
C ARG A 183 -17.34 -5.32 -5.32
N ASN A 184 -17.85 -6.54 -5.47
CA ASN A 184 -18.81 -7.17 -4.57
C ASN A 184 -18.13 -8.16 -3.59
N VAL A 185 -16.80 -8.23 -3.58
CA VAL A 185 -16.08 -9.06 -2.61
C VAL A 185 -16.31 -8.50 -1.21
N PRO A 186 -16.77 -9.32 -0.26
CA PRO A 186 -17.07 -8.87 1.09
C PRO A 186 -15.79 -8.56 1.88
N TRP A 187 -15.81 -7.47 2.64
CA TRP A 187 -14.70 -7.00 3.48
C TRP A 187 -14.88 -7.38 4.96
N GLY A 188 -13.78 -7.37 5.72
CA GLY A 188 -13.72 -7.64 7.15
C GLY A 188 -13.50 -9.11 7.54
N ALA A 189 -13.02 -9.34 8.76
CA ALA A 189 -12.63 -10.67 9.25
C ALA A 189 -13.77 -11.73 9.21
N SER A 190 -15.03 -11.32 9.34
CA SER A 190 -16.20 -12.22 9.24
C SER A 190 -16.51 -12.69 7.82
N SER A 191 -15.93 -12.07 6.79
CA SER A 191 -16.12 -12.48 5.39
C SER A 191 -15.17 -13.61 4.97
N VAL A 192 -14.16 -13.89 5.80
CA VAL A 192 -13.15 -14.91 5.54
C VAL A 192 -13.61 -16.25 6.13
N LYS A 193 -14.50 -16.95 5.42
CA LYS A 193 -14.73 -18.38 5.65
C LYS A 193 -13.96 -19.17 4.61
N TYR A 194 -12.77 -19.65 4.97
CA TYR A 194 -12.11 -20.69 4.19
C TYR A 194 -12.66 -22.04 4.61
N SER A 195 -13.40 -22.69 3.72
CA SER A 195 -13.67 -24.14 3.74
C SER A 195 -12.53 -24.88 3.05
#